data_AF-A0AAW6I7A8-F1
#
_entry.id   AF-A0AAW6I7A8-F1
#
_cell.length_a   1.000
_cell.length_b   1.000
_cell.length_c   1.000
_cell.angle_alpha   90.00
_cell.angle_beta   90.00
_cell.angle_gamma   90.00
#
_symmetry.space_group_name_H-M   'P 1'
#
loop_
_entity.id
_entity.type
_entity.pdbx_description
1 polymer ?
#
loop_
_entity_poly.entity_id
_entity_poly.type
_entity_poly.pdbx_seq_one_letter_code
_entity_poly.pdbx_strand_id
1 'polypeptide(L)'
;MKAIIRYYRKEASAQVARNITTSIRREAQRLLLMPQIGVIEPLLATKSREYRYIISSHYKIIYYLLSSPVSSIAVKTPTNSNNL
;
A
#
# COMPACT_ATOMS: atom_id res chain seq x y z
N MET A 1 3.61 0.18 7.61
CA MET A 1 2.84 -0.36 8.76
C MET A 1 3.22 0.21 10.12
N LYS A 2 4.50 0.18 10.55
CA LYS A 2 4.88 0.65 11.91
C LYS A 2 4.38 2.06 12.25
N ALA A 3 4.44 3.00 11.30
CA ALA A 3 3.95 4.36 11.49
C ALA A 3 2.42 4.42 11.76
N ILE A 4 1.62 3.73 10.95
CA ILE A 4 0.15 3.63 11.11
C ILE A 4 -0.20 3.05 12.48
N ILE A 5 0.49 1.97 12.88
CA ILE A 5 0.27 1.33 14.19
C ILE A 5 0.59 2.31 15.31
N ARG A 6 1.75 2.97 15.28
CA ARG A 6 2.13 3.93 16.33
C ARG A 6 1.15 5.09 16.43
N TYR A 7 0.75 5.66 15.29
CA TYR A 7 -0.20 6.77 15.25
C TYR A 7 -1.54 6.37 15.89
N TYR A 8 -2.21 5.32 15.40
CA TYR A 8 -3.52 4.95 15.94
C TYR A 8 -3.47 4.34 17.35
N ARG A 9 -2.32 3.78 17.79
CA ARG A 9 -2.15 3.41 19.20
C ARG A 9 -2.11 4.63 20.12
N LYS A 10 -1.54 5.74 19.65
CA LYS A 10 -1.43 7.00 20.40
C LYS A 10 -2.71 7.81 20.36
N GLU A 11 -3.29 7.96 19.17
CA GLU A 11 -4.39 8.90 18.91
C GLU A 11 -5.78 8.27 19.04
N ALA A 12 -5.88 6.94 19.11
CA ALA A 12 -7.15 6.24 19.21
C ALA A 12 -7.07 5.06 20.18
N SER A 13 -6.78 3.85 19.69
CA SER A 13 -6.58 2.67 20.52
C SER A 13 -5.78 1.59 19.81
N ALA A 14 -5.24 0.66 20.58
CA ALA A 14 -4.61 -0.53 20.02
C ALA A 14 -5.56 -1.37 19.16
N GLN A 15 -6.86 -1.40 19.48
CA GLN A 15 -7.86 -2.10 18.67
C GLN A 15 -8.06 -1.41 17.31
N VAL A 16 -8.18 -0.08 17.29
CA VAL A 16 -8.29 0.68 16.04
C VAL A 16 -7.05 0.47 15.17
N ALA A 17 -5.85 0.52 15.75
CA ALA A 17 -4.60 0.24 15.04
C ALA A 17 -4.58 -1.18 14.44
N ARG A 18 -5.05 -2.19 15.17
CA ARG A 18 -5.16 -3.58 14.69
C ARG A 18 -6.17 -3.71 13.55
N ASN A 19 -7.33 -3.08 13.65
CA ASN A 19 -8.38 -3.16 12.64
C ASN A 19 -7.90 -2.56 11.31
N ILE A 20 -7.32 -1.36 11.36
CA ILE A 20 -6.82 -0.66 10.16
C ILE A 20 -5.71 -1.46 9.50
N THR A 21 -4.71 -1.92 10.27
CA THR A 21 -3.62 -2.71 9.70
C THR A 21 -4.05 -4.06 9.16
N THR A 22 -5.05 -4.69 9.79
CA THR A 22 -5.64 -5.95 9.30
C THR A 22 -6.37 -5.74 7.97
N SER A 23 -7.15 -4.65 7.84
CA SER A 23 -7.81 -4.29 6.59
C SER A 23 -6.80 -4.11 5.46
N ILE A 24 -5.77 -3.29 5.68
CA ILE A 24 -4.75 -3.03 4.66
C ILE A 24 -4.00 -4.32 4.28
N ARG A 25 -3.71 -5.20 5.24
CA ARG A 25 -3.08 -6.50 4.96
C ARG A 25 -3.98 -7.42 4.13
N ARG A 26 -5.27 -7.49 4.43
CA ARG A 26 -6.24 -8.30 3.67
C ARG A 26 -6.35 -7.81 2.22
N GLU A 27 -6.42 -6.50 2.03
CA GLU A 27 -6.44 -5.92 0.69
C GLU A 27 -5.12 -6.17 -0.06
N ALA A 28 -3.97 -6.07 0.60
CA ALA A 28 -2.69 -6.47 -0.01
C ALA A 28 -2.66 -7.97 -0.41
N GLN A 29 -3.28 -8.85 0.38
CA GLN A 29 -3.43 -10.27 0.02
C GLN A 29 -4.37 -10.47 -1.17
N ARG A 30 -5.46 -9.69 -1.25
CA ARG A 30 -6.36 -9.70 -2.40
C ARG A 30 -5.62 -9.26 -3.68
N LEU A 31 -4.76 -8.25 -3.58
CA LEU A 31 -3.93 -7.78 -4.70
C LEU A 31 -2.93 -8.83 -5.20
N LEU A 32 -2.40 -9.70 -4.33
CA LEU A 32 -1.54 -10.81 -4.74
C LEU A 32 -2.26 -11.80 -5.67
N LEU A 33 -3.56 -12.02 -5.43
CA LEU A 33 -4.38 -12.95 -6.19
C LEU A 33 -4.99 -12.29 -7.43
N MET A 34 -5.37 -11.02 -7.32
CA MET A 34 -6.07 -10.28 -8.37
C MET A 34 -5.42 -8.90 -8.56
N PRO A 35 -4.19 -8.84 -9.09
CA PRO A 35 -3.44 -7.59 -9.17
C PRO A 35 -4.06 -6.58 -10.16
N GLN A 36 -5.00 -7.00 -10.99
CA GLN A 36 -5.69 -6.14 -11.96
C GLN A 36 -6.89 -5.36 -11.37
N ILE A 37 -7.30 -5.60 -10.12
CA ILE A 37 -8.50 -4.95 -9.53
C ILE A 37 -8.29 -3.47 -9.19
N GLY A 38 -7.03 -3.03 -9.07
CA GLY A 38 -6.72 -1.63 -8.80
C GLY A 38 -6.94 -0.75 -10.01
N VAL A 39 -7.35 0.49 -9.76
CA VAL A 39 -7.52 1.54 -10.77
C VAL A 39 -6.15 2.07 -11.15
N ILE A 40 -5.92 2.39 -12.43
CA ILE A 40 -4.68 3.04 -12.88
C ILE A 40 -4.50 4.36 -12.11
N GLU A 41 -3.32 4.60 -11.56
CA GLU A 41 -3.01 5.83 -10.82
C GLU A 41 -2.72 6.96 -11.80
N PRO A 42 -3.65 7.93 -12.00
CA PRO A 42 -3.53 8.94 -13.04
C PRO A 42 -2.29 9.83 -12.86
N LEU A 43 -1.89 10.10 -11.61
CA LEU A 43 -0.73 10.94 -11.32
C LEU A 43 0.60 10.25 -11.66
N LEU A 44 0.58 8.95 -11.92
CA LEU A 44 1.75 8.14 -12.27
C LEU A 44 1.64 7.51 -13.66
N ALA A 45 0.62 7.88 -14.44
CA ALA A 45 0.37 7.31 -15.77
C ALA A 45 1.51 7.54 -16.77
N THR A 46 2.33 8.58 -16.55
CA THR A 46 3.50 8.90 -17.39
C THR A 46 4.75 8.10 -17.06
N LYS A 47 4.71 7.28 -16.00
CA LYS A 47 5.86 6.44 -15.61
C LYS A 47 5.91 5.18 -16.47
N SER A 48 7.10 4.60 -16.59
CA SER A 48 7.35 3.40 -17.39
C SER A 48 6.65 2.12 -16.90
N ARG A 49 6.05 2.16 -15.70
CA ARG A 49 5.32 1.04 -15.11
C ARG A 49 3.85 1.39 -14.98
N GLU A 50 3.00 0.40 -15.12
CA GLU A 50 1.56 0.56 -14.90
C GLU A 50 1.27 0.61 -13.40
N TYR A 51 1.29 1.81 -12.84
CA TYR A 51 0.92 2.05 -11.45
C TYR A 51 -0.59 2.00 -11.28
N ARG A 52 -1.02 1.31 -10.23
CA ARG A 52 -2.41 1.15 -9.84
C ARG A 52 -2.58 1.47 -8.37
N TYR A 53 -3.82 1.75 -7.97
CA TYR A 53 -4.17 1.90 -6.57
C TYR A 53 -5.50 1.27 -6.20
N ILE A 54 -5.63 0.95 -4.92
CA ILE A 54 -6.90 0.70 -4.24
C ILE A 54 -6.95 1.52 -2.95
N ILE A 55 -8.15 1.74 -2.43
CA ILE A 55 -8.35 2.40 -1.14
C ILE A 55 -8.70 1.33 -0.10
N SER A 56 -7.97 1.32 1.02
CA SER A 56 -8.31 0.52 2.19
C SER A 56 -8.36 1.41 3.42
N SER A 57 -9.51 1.44 4.09
CA SER A 57 -9.76 2.34 5.21
C SER A 57 -9.55 3.80 4.78
N HIS A 58 -8.53 4.48 5.31
CA HIS A 58 -8.19 5.88 4.96
C HIS A 58 -6.87 5.98 4.19
N TYR A 59 -6.38 4.88 3.63
CA TYR A 59 -5.09 4.82 2.96
C TYR A 59 -5.23 4.37 1.52
N LYS A 60 -4.49 5.04 0.65
CA LYS A 60 -4.25 4.62 -0.73
C LYS A 60 -3.09 3.62 -0.75
N ILE A 61 -3.34 2.41 -1.24
CA ILE A 61 -2.30 1.40 -1.50
C ILE A 61 -1.93 1.54 -2.98
N ILE A 62 -0.73 2.06 -3.25
CA ILE A 62 -0.21 2.21 -4.62
C ILE A 62 0.77 1.05 -4.90
N TYR A 63 0.62 0.41 -6.05
CA TYR A 63 1.47 -0.69 -6.51
C TYR A 63 1.64 -0.63 -8.04
N TYR A 64 2.44 -1.50 -8.61
CA TYR A 64 2.55 -1.64 -10.06
C TYR A 64 2.66 -3.11 -10.45
N LEU A 65 2.29 -3.43 -11.69
CA LEU A 65 2.43 -4.77 -12.24
C LEU A 65 3.86 -4.97 -12.75
N LEU A 66 4.49 -6.08 -12.37
CA LEU A 66 5.73 -6.52 -13.02
C LEU A 66 5.38 -7.23 -14.32
N SER A 67 5.94 -6.75 -15.42
CA SER A 67 5.92 -7.45 -16.71
C SER A 67 6.94 -8.60 -16.70
N SER A 68 6.73 -9.61 -15.85
CA SER A 68 7.44 -10.89 -15.97
C SER A 68 6.66 -11.95 -15.18
N PRO A 69 6.47 -13.16 -15.72
CA PRO A 69 5.69 -14.21 -15.07
C PRO A 69 6.48 -14.89 -13.96
N VAL A 70 7.00 -14.14 -12.98
CA VAL A 70 7.51 -14.70 -11.72
C VAL A 70 7.29 -13.70 -10.58
N SER A 71 6.19 -13.93 -9.87
CA SER A 71 5.94 -13.69 -8.44
C SER A 71 7.02 -12.93 -7.65
N SER A 72 7.06 -11.59 -7.69
CA SER A 72 7.81 -10.81 -6.69
C SER A 72 7.24 -9.40 -6.50
N ILE A 73 6.41 -9.19 -5.46
CA ILE A 73 5.94 -7.83 -5.12
C ILE A 73 7.02 -7.10 -4.32
N ALA A 74 7.57 -6.02 -4.89
CA ALA A 74 8.44 -5.09 -4.17
C ALA A 74 7.63 -3.94 -3.54
N VAL A 75 7.62 -3.84 -2.21
CA VAL A 75 7.00 -2.73 -1.47
C VAL A 75 8.05 -1.65 -1.23
N LYS A 76 7.90 -0.48 -1.85
CA LYS A 76 8.74 0.69 -1.55
C LYS A 76 8.03 1.59 -0.54
N THR A 77 8.60 1.73 0.66
CA THR A 77 8.19 2.74 1.64
C THR A 77 8.96 4.04 1.42
N PRO A 78 8.38 5.22 1.70
CA PRO A 78 9.12 6.48 1.67
C PRO A 78 10.18 6.49 2.79
N THR A 79 11.44 6.64 2.41
CA THR A 79 12.52 6.99 3.34
C THR A 79 12.66 8.50 3.30
N ASN A 80 12.31 9.17 4.40
CA ASN A 80 12.67 10.57 4.60
C ASN A 80 14.18 10.65 4.80
N SER A 81 14.89 11.17 3.80
CA SER A 81 16.27 11.60 3.91
C SER A 81 16.28 13.10 4.16
N ASN A 82 16.06 13.47 5.41
CA ASN A 82 16.59 14.73 5.96
C ASN A 82 17.71 14.32 6.90
N ASN A 83 18.94 14.36 6.41
CA ASN A 83 20.12 14.44 7.26
C ASN A 83 20.82 15.76 6.94
N LEU A 84 21.20 16.42 8.02
CA LEU A 84 21.96 17.65 8.17
C LEU A 84 23.19 17.72 7.26
#